data_AF-A0A1A9QBG0-F1
#
_entry.id   AF-A0A1A9QBG0-F1
#
_cell.length_a   1.000
_cell.length_b   1.000
_cell.length_c   1.000
_cell.angle_alpha   90.00
_cell.angle_beta   90.00
_cell.angle_gamma   90.00
#
_symmetry.space_group_name_H-M   'P 1'
#
loop_
_entity.id
_entity.type
_entity.pdbx_description
1 polymer ?
#
loop_
_entity_poly.entity_id
_entity_poly.type
_entity_poly.pdbx_seq_one_letter_code
_entity_poly.pdbx_strand_id
1 'polypeptide(L)'
;MSSSLITNLSLSGIGLTTIGGIIGGGYYLLKDDPRPITKFLDVKKRTLLSLTDSSDDIHWKTNWGKYIDRFNPPPKPKPLKPKDSQAPTEPDPVPESIKDVWSLSDWDQKKGDKEKVPQTFKDACSTKSKENVPGIWSAKFKEVEEYCTKATPEDL
;
A
#
# COMPACT_ATOMS: atom_id res chain seq x y z
N MET A 1 1.02 58.62 -3.75
CA MET A 1 -0.05 57.77 -3.17
C MET A 1 -0.09 56.51 -4.01
N SER A 2 0.36 55.39 -3.45
CA SER A 2 0.37 54.09 -4.15
C SER A 2 -1.05 53.56 -4.25
N SER A 3 -1.52 53.27 -5.47
CA SER A 3 -2.68 52.42 -5.68
C SER A 3 -2.20 51.09 -6.22
N SER A 4 -2.16 50.11 -5.33
CA SER A 4 -1.90 48.71 -5.63
C SER A 4 -3.01 48.15 -6.51
N LEU A 5 -2.67 47.63 -7.69
CA LEU A 5 -3.57 46.84 -8.50
C LEU A 5 -3.45 45.36 -8.10
N ILE A 6 -4.49 44.87 -7.43
CA ILE A 6 -4.68 43.45 -7.12
C ILE A 6 -4.87 42.73 -8.46
N THR A 7 -3.89 41.90 -8.82
CA THR A 7 -3.94 41.11 -10.05
C THR A 7 -4.66 39.79 -9.75
N ASN A 8 -5.93 39.70 -10.13
CA ASN A 8 -6.67 38.43 -10.13
C ASN A 8 -6.09 37.54 -11.24
N LEU A 9 -5.38 36.48 -10.86
CA LEU A 9 -4.87 35.49 -11.80
C LEU A 9 -6.02 34.53 -12.19
N SER A 10 -6.74 34.85 -13.26
CA SER A 10 -7.68 33.93 -13.89
C SER A 10 -6.89 32.86 -14.67
N LEU A 11 -6.76 31.65 -14.10
CA LEU A 11 -6.25 30.49 -14.82
C LEU A 11 -7.30 29.99 -15.82
N SER A 12 -7.41 30.67 -16.96
CA SER A 12 -8.14 30.20 -18.13
C SER A 12 -7.20 30.29 -19.32
N GLY A 13 -6.54 29.17 -19.64
CA GLY A 13 -5.66 29.07 -20.81
C GLY A 13 -4.53 28.05 -20.63
N ILE A 14 -4.83 26.77 -20.86
CA ILE A 14 -3.80 25.76 -21.10
C ILE A 14 -3.35 25.92 -22.55
N GLY A 15 -2.20 26.57 -22.76
CA GLY A 15 -1.49 26.56 -24.03
C GLY A 15 -0.72 25.26 -24.19
N LEU A 16 -1.11 24.42 -25.16
CA LEU A 16 -0.38 23.22 -25.54
C LEU A 16 0.86 23.61 -26.35
N THR A 17 2.06 23.43 -25.79
CA THR A 17 3.31 23.49 -26.55
C THR A 17 4.17 22.24 -26.32
N THR A 18 4.53 21.65 -27.45
CA THR A 18 5.63 20.69 -27.73
C THR A 18 5.61 19.30 -27.07
N ILE A 19 5.67 18.32 -27.96
CA ILE A 19 5.75 16.88 -27.72
C ILE A 19 7.15 16.57 -27.15
N GLY A 20 7.23 16.20 -25.87
CA GLY A 20 8.45 15.66 -25.25
C GLY A 20 8.70 16.11 -23.81
N GLY A 21 8.08 15.43 -22.84
CA GLY A 21 8.55 15.40 -21.44
C GLY A 21 7.75 16.22 -20.42
N ILE A 22 6.55 15.77 -20.03
CA ILE A 22 5.91 16.21 -18.78
C ILE A 22 5.37 15.00 -18.02
N ILE A 23 6.26 14.20 -17.42
CA ILE A 23 5.86 13.30 -16.31
C ILE A 23 6.70 13.56 -15.05
N GLY A 24 7.72 14.44 -15.11
CA GLY A 24 8.61 14.69 -13.97
C GLY A 24 8.21 15.84 -13.03
N GLY A 25 7.50 16.87 -13.49
CA GLY A 25 7.37 18.14 -12.75
C GLY A 25 6.66 18.03 -11.40
N GLY A 26 5.53 17.32 -11.33
CA GLY A 26 4.80 17.14 -10.08
C GLY A 26 5.56 16.31 -9.03
N TYR A 27 6.39 15.37 -9.48
CA TYR A 27 7.15 14.49 -8.60
C TYR A 27 8.28 15.22 -7.85
N TYR A 28 9.02 16.10 -8.53
CA TYR A 28 10.06 16.91 -7.88
C TYR A 28 9.47 17.97 -6.95
N LEU A 29 8.33 18.58 -7.32
CA LEU A 29 7.68 19.60 -6.48
C LEU A 29 7.05 19.03 -5.19
N LEU A 30 6.68 17.75 -5.15
CA LEU A 30 6.01 17.13 -3.98
C LEU A 30 6.95 16.38 -3.05
N LYS A 31 8.19 16.08 -3.49
CA LYS A 31 9.16 15.32 -2.71
C LYS A 31 9.65 16.04 -1.45
N ASP A 32 9.69 17.36 -1.50
CA ASP A 32 10.25 18.20 -0.45
C ASP A 32 9.23 18.54 0.66
N ASP A 33 7.96 18.15 0.50
CA ASP A 33 6.88 18.38 1.48
C ASP A 33 6.12 17.07 1.79
N PRO A 34 6.68 16.20 2.65
CA PRO A 34 6.07 14.93 2.99
C PRO A 34 4.77 15.14 3.78
N ARG A 35 3.67 14.55 3.29
CA ARG A 35 2.32 14.70 3.85
C ARG A 35 1.85 13.41 4.52
N PRO A 36 0.91 13.49 5.48
CA PRO A 36 0.37 12.28 6.12
C PRO A 36 -0.34 11.42 5.07
N ILE A 37 -0.18 10.10 5.20
CA ILE A 37 -0.77 9.12 4.28
C ILE A 37 -2.27 9.34 4.08
N THR A 38 -3.00 9.73 5.13
CA THR A 38 -4.44 10.02 5.08
C THR A 38 -4.83 10.98 3.96
N LYS A 39 -4.03 12.02 3.68
CA LYS A 39 -4.30 12.97 2.59
C LYS A 39 -4.23 12.33 1.21
N PHE A 40 -3.38 11.33 1.04
CA PHE A 40 -3.24 10.60 -0.21
C PHE A 40 -4.31 9.52 -0.37
N LEU A 41 -4.85 8.98 0.73
CA LEU A 41 -5.98 8.04 0.69
C LEU A 41 -7.26 8.69 0.14
N ASP A 42 -7.53 9.95 0.52
CA ASP A 42 -8.67 10.72 0.00
C ASP A 42 -8.61 10.86 -1.54
N VAL A 43 -7.40 11.09 -2.08
CA VAL A 43 -7.15 11.17 -3.53
C VAL A 43 -7.42 9.82 -4.21
N LYS A 44 -7.11 8.71 -3.54
CA LYS A 44 -7.28 7.35 -4.04
C LYS A 44 -8.66 6.76 -3.78
N LYS A 45 -9.58 7.53 -3.18
CA LYS A 45 -10.92 7.07 -2.78
C LYS A 45 -10.84 5.82 -1.89
N ARG A 46 -9.93 5.90 -0.91
CA ARG A 46 -9.69 4.85 0.08
C ARG A 46 -9.97 5.40 1.46
N THR A 47 -10.55 4.57 2.30
CA THR A 47 -10.84 4.90 3.70
C THR A 47 -10.13 3.92 4.59
N LEU A 48 -9.49 4.41 5.66
CA LEU A 48 -8.89 3.56 6.68
C LEU A 48 -9.94 2.66 7.31
N LEU A 49 -9.58 1.40 7.52
CA LEU A 49 -10.39 0.48 8.30
C LEU A 49 -10.45 0.95 9.74
N SER A 50 -11.66 0.93 10.30
CA SER A 50 -11.91 1.27 11.69
C SER A 50 -11.31 0.20 12.60
N LEU A 51 -10.69 0.66 13.69
CA LEU A 51 -10.16 -0.24 14.73
C LEU A 51 -11.25 -0.80 15.63
N THR A 52 -12.39 -0.09 15.73
CA THR A 52 -13.45 -0.35 16.72
C THR A 52 -14.77 -0.78 16.08
N ASP A 53 -14.97 -0.52 14.80
CA ASP A 53 -16.20 -0.89 14.09
C ASP A 53 -16.07 -2.31 13.53
N SER A 54 -16.97 -3.20 13.94
CA SER A 54 -17.02 -4.57 13.45
C SER A 54 -17.48 -4.68 11.99
N SER A 55 -18.07 -3.61 11.43
CA SER A 55 -18.41 -3.56 10.00
C SER A 55 -17.18 -3.76 9.09
N ASP A 56 -15.99 -3.47 9.61
CA ASP A 56 -14.72 -3.63 8.90
C ASP A 56 -14.04 -4.99 9.12
N ASP A 57 -14.61 -5.90 9.91
CA ASP A 57 -13.97 -7.18 10.23
C ASP A 57 -13.72 -8.04 8.98
N ILE A 58 -14.62 -8.01 8.00
CA ILE A 58 -14.43 -8.72 6.72
C ILE A 58 -13.23 -8.15 5.97
N HIS A 59 -13.08 -6.82 5.96
CA HIS A 59 -11.96 -6.17 5.31
C HIS A 59 -10.64 -6.39 6.06
N TRP A 60 -10.67 -6.40 7.39
CA TRP A 60 -9.52 -6.76 8.22
C TRP A 60 -9.03 -8.17 7.92
N LYS A 61 -9.92 -9.15 7.88
CA LYS A 61 -9.59 -10.54 7.53
C LYS A 61 -9.02 -10.65 6.12
N THR A 62 -9.68 -9.98 5.17
CA THR A 62 -9.23 -9.95 3.76
C THR A 62 -7.81 -9.40 3.65
N ASN A 63 -7.53 -8.27 4.29
CA ASN A 63 -6.25 -7.60 4.21
C ASN A 63 -5.15 -8.35 4.99
N TRP A 64 -5.49 -8.93 6.13
CA TRP A 64 -4.59 -9.82 6.86
C TRP A 64 -4.22 -11.06 6.03
N GLY A 65 -5.20 -11.63 5.32
CA GLY A 65 -4.96 -12.72 4.37
C GLY A 65 -3.94 -12.37 3.30
N LYS A 66 -4.06 -11.18 2.69
CA LYS A 66 -3.08 -10.67 1.71
C LYS A 66 -1.69 -10.49 2.32
N TYR A 67 -1.63 -9.95 3.54
CA TYR A 67 -0.37 -9.80 4.27
C TYR A 67 0.32 -11.15 4.50
N ILE A 68 -0.43 -12.14 4.97
CA ILE A 68 0.05 -13.52 5.12
C ILE A 68 0.53 -14.07 3.78
N ASP A 69 -0.25 -13.95 2.71
CA ASP A 69 0.13 -14.50 1.40
C ASP A 69 1.41 -13.87 0.85
N ARG A 70 1.67 -12.61 1.19
CA ARG A 70 2.88 -11.90 0.77
C ARG A 70 4.13 -12.36 1.53
N PHE A 71 4.02 -12.54 2.85
CA PHE A 71 5.18 -12.74 3.74
C PHE A 71 5.32 -14.18 4.27
N ASN A 72 4.30 -15.01 4.05
CA ASN A 72 4.27 -16.44 4.30
C ASN A 72 3.55 -17.15 3.14
N PRO A 73 4.07 -17.04 1.90
CA PRO A 73 3.43 -17.62 0.74
C PRO A 73 3.30 -19.14 0.92
N PRO A 74 2.21 -19.76 0.43
CA PRO A 74 2.07 -21.20 0.49
C PRO A 74 3.27 -21.86 -0.22
N PRO A 75 3.70 -23.05 0.24
CA PRO A 75 4.73 -23.81 -0.47
C PRO A 75 4.30 -23.93 -1.92
N LYS A 76 5.16 -23.52 -2.85
CA LYS A 76 4.91 -23.76 -4.28
C LYS A 76 4.59 -25.25 -4.42
N PRO A 77 3.50 -25.64 -5.10
CA PRO A 77 3.24 -27.04 -5.38
C PRO A 77 4.52 -27.61 -5.96
N LYS A 78 5.05 -28.69 -5.38
CA LYS A 78 6.19 -29.39 -5.96
C LYS A 78 5.81 -29.65 -7.43
N PRO A 79 6.64 -29.23 -8.40
CA PRO A 79 6.38 -29.56 -9.79
C PRO A 79 6.11 -31.05 -9.87
N LEU A 80 4.95 -31.44 -10.38
CA LEU A 80 4.69 -32.84 -10.70
C LEU A 80 5.75 -33.23 -11.72
N LYS A 81 6.79 -33.94 -11.27
CA LYS A 81 7.81 -34.47 -12.16
C LYS A 81 7.08 -35.32 -13.21
N PRO A 82 7.24 -35.06 -14.51
CA PRO A 82 6.96 -36.06 -15.53
C PRO A 82 7.75 -37.33 -15.15
N LYS A 83 7.11 -38.48 -15.24
CA LYS A 83 7.61 -39.75 -14.67
C LYS A 83 8.95 -40.23 -15.25
N ASP A 84 9.44 -39.64 -16.33
CA ASP A 84 10.63 -40.11 -17.02
C ASP A 84 11.58 -38.95 -17.36
N SER A 85 12.56 -38.65 -16.50
CA SER A 85 13.91 -38.19 -16.88
C SER A 85 14.74 -37.87 -15.64
N GLN A 86 15.95 -38.43 -15.62
CA GLN A 86 16.88 -38.44 -14.51
C GLN A 86 18.12 -37.61 -14.88
N ALA A 87 18.47 -36.62 -14.05
CA ALA A 87 19.81 -36.04 -13.73
C ALA A 87 19.67 -34.54 -13.30
N PRO A 88 20.66 -33.93 -12.64
CA PRO A 88 20.89 -33.97 -11.19
C PRO A 88 20.52 -32.66 -10.46
N THR A 89 20.21 -32.86 -9.18
CA THR A 89 20.21 -31.97 -8.01
C THR A 89 20.76 -30.54 -8.18
N GLU A 90 19.84 -29.57 -8.21
CA GLU A 90 20.05 -28.27 -7.57
C GLU A 90 18.86 -28.07 -6.61
N PRO A 91 19.06 -27.79 -5.31
CA PRO A 91 17.93 -27.51 -4.43
C PRO A 91 17.24 -26.27 -4.95
N ASP A 92 15.97 -26.41 -5.36
CA ASP A 92 15.11 -25.30 -5.73
C ASP A 92 15.28 -24.19 -4.69
N PRO A 93 15.56 -22.92 -5.08
CA PRO A 93 15.60 -21.84 -4.12
C PRO A 93 14.24 -21.77 -3.46
N VAL A 94 14.20 -22.21 -2.19
CA VAL A 94 13.10 -21.95 -1.28
C VAL A 94 12.80 -20.47 -1.46
N PRO A 95 11.57 -20.06 -1.83
CA PRO A 95 11.24 -18.65 -1.81
C PRO A 95 11.49 -18.21 -0.37
N GLU A 96 12.61 -17.51 -0.16
CA GLU A 96 13.01 -17.02 1.16
C GLU A 96 11.79 -16.35 1.75
N SER A 97 11.37 -16.77 2.94
CA SER A 97 10.26 -16.14 3.61
C SER A 97 10.60 -14.66 3.71
N ILE A 98 9.87 -13.83 2.96
CA ILE A 98 10.07 -12.40 3.02
C ILE A 98 9.68 -12.04 4.45
N LYS A 99 10.69 -11.71 5.26
CA LYS A 99 10.51 -11.37 6.66
C LYS A 99 9.45 -10.28 6.75
N ASP A 100 8.51 -10.45 7.69
CA ASP A 100 7.47 -9.48 8.02
C ASP A 100 8.05 -8.06 8.04
N VAL A 101 7.61 -7.22 7.08
CA VAL A 101 8.12 -5.85 6.88
C VAL A 101 7.71 -4.92 8.02
N TRP A 102 6.61 -5.22 8.72
CA TRP A 102 6.17 -4.47 9.90
C TRP A 102 6.73 -5.03 11.20
N SER A 103 7.43 -6.18 11.15
CA SER A 103 8.02 -6.87 12.30
C SER A 103 7.01 -7.05 13.45
N LEU A 104 5.83 -7.60 13.12
CA LEU A 104 4.79 -7.83 14.12
C LEU A 104 5.30 -8.81 15.19
N SER A 105 5.15 -8.43 16.46
CA SER A 105 5.71 -9.19 17.59
C SER A 105 5.15 -10.60 17.74
N ASP A 106 3.94 -10.85 17.22
CA ASP A 106 3.22 -12.11 17.25
C ASP A 106 3.13 -12.80 15.87
N TRP A 107 3.93 -12.35 14.89
CA TRP A 107 3.93 -12.86 13.51
C TRP A 107 3.99 -14.39 13.45
N ASP A 108 4.97 -15.01 14.12
CA ASP A 108 5.18 -16.45 14.08
C ASP A 108 4.00 -17.27 14.63
N GLN A 109 3.22 -16.68 15.52
CA GLN A 109 2.05 -17.32 16.12
C GLN A 109 0.78 -17.14 15.28
N LYS A 110 0.70 -16.07 14.49
CA LYS A 110 -0.54 -15.64 13.83
C LYS A 110 -0.56 -15.87 12.32
N LYS A 111 0.60 -16.01 11.68
CA LYS A 111 0.74 -16.21 10.23
C LYS A 111 0.10 -17.49 9.67
N GLY A 112 -0.36 -18.40 10.54
CA GLY A 112 -1.05 -19.64 10.16
C GLY A 112 -2.58 -19.54 10.11
N ASP A 113 -3.17 -18.42 10.54
CA ASP A 113 -4.63 -18.27 10.64
C ASP A 113 -5.07 -16.92 10.05
N LYS A 114 -5.64 -16.96 8.85
CA LYS A 114 -6.15 -15.77 8.14
C LYS A 114 -7.45 -15.22 8.73
N GLU A 115 -8.19 -16.04 9.49
CA GLU A 115 -9.48 -15.63 10.08
C GLU A 115 -9.30 -14.87 11.39
N LYS A 116 -8.15 -15.04 12.05
CA LYS A 116 -7.83 -14.37 13.32
C LYS A 116 -6.85 -13.23 13.11
N VAL A 117 -7.40 -12.07 12.77
CA VAL A 117 -6.63 -10.84 12.62
C VAL A 117 -6.04 -10.42 13.98
N PRO A 118 -4.71 -10.32 14.11
CA PRO A 118 -4.09 -9.93 15.37
C PRO A 118 -4.22 -8.43 15.63
N GLN A 119 -4.29 -8.05 16.90
CA GLN A 119 -4.38 -6.64 17.30
C GLN A 119 -3.10 -5.87 16.91
N THR A 120 -1.94 -6.51 16.97
CA THR A 120 -0.65 -5.96 16.52
C THR A 120 -0.67 -5.50 15.06
N PHE A 121 -1.37 -6.23 14.18
CA PHE A 121 -1.55 -5.85 12.78
C PHE A 121 -2.45 -4.61 12.64
N LYS A 122 -3.56 -4.55 13.39
CA LYS A 122 -4.45 -3.37 13.44
C LYS A 122 -3.71 -2.15 14.00
N ASP A 123 -2.92 -2.33 15.06
CA ASP A 123 -2.11 -1.28 15.69
C ASP A 123 -0.98 -0.80 14.77
N ALA A 124 -0.35 -1.72 14.03
CA ALA A 124 0.62 -1.37 12.99
C ALA A 124 -0.05 -0.49 11.93
N CYS A 125 -1.24 -0.84 11.46
CA CYS A 125 -2.00 0.02 10.54
C CYS A 125 -2.28 1.42 11.12
N SER A 126 -2.69 1.50 12.38
CA SER A 126 -2.91 2.79 13.08
C SER A 126 -1.65 3.64 13.17
N THR A 127 -0.49 3.00 13.37
CA THR A 127 0.80 3.67 13.47
C THR A 127 1.30 4.11 12.10
N LYS A 128 1.30 3.18 11.12
CA LYS A 128 1.80 3.40 9.76
C LYS A 128 1.00 4.47 9.02
N SER A 129 -0.32 4.49 9.16
CA SER A 129 -1.18 5.49 8.50
C SER A 129 -0.95 6.94 8.94
N LYS A 130 -0.26 7.15 10.07
CA LYS A 130 0.12 8.48 10.58
C LYS A 130 1.49 8.94 10.07
N GLU A 131 2.25 8.08 9.41
CA GLU A 131 3.55 8.44 8.86
C GLU A 131 3.39 9.42 7.68
N ASN A 132 4.33 10.37 7.58
CA ASN A 132 4.41 11.26 6.43
C ASN A 132 5.19 10.59 5.30
N VAL A 133 4.68 10.73 4.08
CA VAL A 133 5.27 10.14 2.88
C VAL A 133 5.37 11.19 1.77
N PRO A 134 6.36 11.07 0.85
CA PRO A 134 6.52 12.00 -0.26
C PRO A 134 5.42 11.85 -1.32
N GLY A 135 4.63 10.78 -1.28
CA GLY A 135 3.53 10.56 -2.21
C GLY A 135 3.03 9.13 -2.30
N ILE A 136 2.04 8.95 -3.18
CA ILE A 136 1.34 7.68 -3.46
C ILE A 136 2.25 6.57 -4.01
N TRP A 137 3.43 6.93 -4.53
CA TRP A 137 4.38 5.96 -5.08
C TRP A 137 5.24 5.31 -3.98
N SER A 138 5.28 5.88 -2.78
CA SER A 138 6.11 5.38 -1.69
C SER A 138 5.67 3.98 -1.24
N ALA A 139 6.64 3.13 -0.89
CA ALA A 139 6.36 1.79 -0.40
C ALA A 139 5.41 1.83 0.82
N LYS A 140 5.68 2.73 1.77
CA LYS A 140 4.84 2.96 2.95
C LYS A 140 3.40 3.32 2.61
N PHE A 141 3.17 4.19 1.62
CA PHE A 141 1.82 4.49 1.17
C PHE A 141 1.13 3.25 0.62
N LYS A 142 1.79 2.51 -0.28
CA LYS A 142 1.23 1.31 -0.90
C LYS A 142 0.88 0.23 0.13
N GLU A 143 1.74 0.05 1.12
CA GLU A 143 1.50 -0.89 2.23
C GLU A 143 0.24 -0.50 3.03
N VAL A 144 0.11 0.79 3.41
CA VAL A 144 -1.08 1.25 4.14
C VAL A 144 -2.34 1.19 3.27
N GLU A 145 -2.25 1.60 2.00
CA GLU A 145 -3.34 1.50 1.04
C GLU A 145 -3.81 0.04 0.89
N GLU A 146 -2.89 -0.91 0.78
CA GLU A 146 -3.21 -2.31 0.53
C GLU A 146 -3.76 -3.03 1.75
N TYR A 147 -3.18 -2.78 2.92
CA TYR A 147 -3.44 -3.58 4.12
C TYR A 147 -4.34 -2.90 5.15
N CYS A 148 -4.46 -1.57 5.13
CA CYS A 148 -5.18 -0.80 6.15
C CYS A 148 -6.42 -0.09 5.64
N THR A 149 -6.79 -0.24 4.36
CA THR A 149 -7.92 0.49 3.78
C THR A 149 -8.93 -0.41 3.10
N LYS A 150 -10.12 0.15 2.90
CA LYS A 150 -11.14 -0.32 1.96
C LYS A 150 -11.42 0.75 0.91
N ALA A 151 -12.02 0.34 -0.20
CA ALA A 151 -12.59 1.28 -1.15
C ALA A 151 -13.68 2.11 -0.46
N THR A 152 -13.68 3.42 -0.67
CA THR A 152 -14.84 4.25 -0.34
C THR A 152 -15.97 3.81 -1.27
N PRO A 153 -17.19 3.54 -0.77
CA PRO A 153 -18.34 3.32 -1.65
C PRO A 153 -18.46 4.55 -2.56
N GLU A 154 -18.22 4.37 -3.85
CA GLU A 154 -18.57 5.41 -4.82
C GLU A 154 -20.09 5.45 -4.88
N ASP A 155 -20.67 6.64 -4.66
CA ASP A 155 -22.11 6.86 -4.74
C ASP A 155 -22.65 6.25 -6.05
N LEU A 156 -23.52 5.24 -5.90
CA LEU A 156 -24.34 4.68 -6.97
C LEU A 156 -25.34 5.72 -7.49
#